data_AF-A0A6I1FEU7-F1
#
_entry.id   AF-A0A6I1FEU7-F1
#
_cell.length_a   1.000
_cell.length_b   1.000
_cell.length_c   1.000
_cell.angle_alpha   90.00
_cell.angle_beta   90.00
_cell.angle_gamma   90.00
#
_symmetry.space_group_name_H-M   'P 1'
#
loop_
_entity.id
_entity.type
_entity.pdbx_description
1 polymer ?
#
loop_
_entity_poly.entity_id
_entity_poly.type
_entity_poly.pdbx_seq_one_letter_code
_entity_poly.pdbx_strand_id
1 'polypeptide(L)'
;MIKELEQLCNVSEELSQTKENANKQRFYEGMAIAYTTVVMRLKNEVQQIDLKVINELFQAIEKTSHANSIDYHSTCSFCQKNTVKVGVLAVGPGVSICKECIEFGGELIKSNSSII
;
A
#
# COMPACT_ATOMS: atom_id res chain seq x y z
N MET A 1 -9.27 6.56 -27.70
CA MET A 1 -8.11 6.11 -26.89
C MET A 1 -7.84 6.98 -25.67
N ILE A 2 -7.20 8.17 -25.76
CA ILE A 2 -6.92 8.99 -24.55
C ILE A 2 -8.21 9.40 -23.81
N LYS A 3 -9.24 9.83 -24.53
CA LYS A 3 -10.54 10.21 -23.93
C LYS A 3 -11.24 9.06 -23.19
N GLU A 4 -11.09 7.82 -23.66
CA GLU A 4 -11.67 6.64 -22.98
C GLU A 4 -10.91 6.36 -21.68
N LEU A 5 -9.59 6.53 -21.67
CA LEU A 5 -8.77 6.43 -20.46
C LEU A 5 -9.11 7.54 -19.45
N GLU A 6 -9.33 8.77 -19.91
CA GLU A 6 -9.79 9.87 -19.05
C GLU A 6 -11.18 9.60 -18.45
N GLN A 7 -12.09 9.01 -19.22
CA GLN A 7 -13.37 8.56 -18.69
C GLN A 7 -13.21 7.46 -17.63
N LEU A 8 -12.30 6.51 -17.85
CA LEU A 8 -11.99 5.46 -16.88
C LEU A 8 -11.36 6.02 -15.59
N CYS A 9 -10.54 7.09 -15.66
CA CYS A 9 -10.05 7.80 -14.47
C CYS A 9 -11.24 8.31 -13.64
N ASN A 10 -12.13 9.10 -14.25
CA ASN A 10 -13.25 9.73 -13.56
C ASN A 10 -14.18 8.70 -12.91
N VAL A 11 -14.53 7.64 -13.64
CA VAL A 11 -15.36 6.55 -13.10
C VAL A 11 -14.68 5.85 -11.93
N SER A 12 -13.38 5.61 -12.00
CA SER A 12 -12.63 4.98 -10.90
C SER A 12 -12.57 5.90 -9.68
N GLU A 13 -12.40 7.21 -9.87
CA GLU A 13 -12.43 8.18 -8.78
C GLU A 13 -13.81 8.23 -8.10
N GLU A 14 -14.90 8.29 -8.87
CA GLU A 14 -16.27 8.24 -8.33
C GLU A 14 -16.52 6.95 -7.53
N LEU A 15 -16.10 5.81 -8.07
CA LEU A 15 -16.28 4.51 -7.41
C LEU A 15 -15.41 4.38 -6.14
N SER A 16 -14.26 5.05 -6.08
CA SER A 16 -13.41 5.09 -4.88
C SER A 16 -14.06 5.83 -3.71
N GLN A 17 -14.91 6.81 -3.97
CA GLN A 17 -15.62 7.58 -2.93
C GLN A 17 -16.74 6.78 -2.25
N THR A 18 -17.13 5.65 -2.83
CA THR A 18 -18.18 4.78 -2.27
C THR A 18 -17.64 3.97 -1.11
N LYS A 19 -17.96 4.36 0.13
CA LYS A 19 -17.44 3.75 1.38
C LYS A 19 -18.04 2.38 1.74
N GLU A 20 -18.64 1.69 0.79
CA GLU A 20 -19.34 0.42 1.03
C GLU A 20 -18.37 -0.72 1.38
N ASN A 21 -17.15 -0.72 0.82
CA ASN A 21 -16.15 -1.77 1.04
C ASN A 21 -14.72 -1.22 0.86
N ALA A 22 -13.89 -1.36 1.90
CA ALA A 22 -12.50 -0.85 1.91
C ALA A 22 -11.61 -1.47 0.83
N ASN A 23 -11.81 -2.75 0.47
CA ASN A 23 -11.04 -3.38 -0.60
C ASN A 23 -11.48 -2.86 -1.98
N LYS A 24 -12.79 -2.64 -2.15
CA LYS A 24 -13.36 -2.06 -3.38
C LYS A 24 -12.86 -0.64 -3.57
N GLN A 25 -12.85 0.17 -2.52
CA GLN A 25 -12.29 1.52 -2.52
C GLN A 25 -10.82 1.51 -2.97
N ARG A 26 -9.96 0.74 -2.27
CA ARG A 26 -8.52 0.65 -2.59
C ARG A 26 -8.25 0.18 -4.01
N PHE A 27 -9.07 -0.74 -4.51
CA PHE A 27 -8.97 -1.20 -5.89
C PHE A 27 -9.20 -0.06 -6.89
N TYR A 28 -10.27 0.73 -6.71
CA TYR A 28 -10.57 1.84 -7.60
C TYR A 28 -9.59 3.02 -7.47
N GLU A 29 -9.07 3.28 -6.27
CA GLU A 29 -7.95 4.22 -6.06
C GLU A 29 -6.73 3.79 -6.89
N GLY A 30 -6.36 2.51 -6.84
CA GLY A 30 -5.26 1.96 -7.64
C GLY A 30 -5.48 2.08 -9.14
N MET A 31 -6.71 1.83 -9.61
CA MET A 31 -7.06 1.98 -11.03
C MET A 31 -7.01 3.43 -11.51
N ALA A 32 -7.55 4.38 -10.73
CA ALA A 32 -7.48 5.80 -11.06
C ALA A 32 -6.01 6.25 -11.25
N ILE A 33 -5.12 5.85 -10.34
CA ILE A 33 -3.68 6.16 -10.43
C ILE A 33 -3.07 5.56 -11.70
N ALA A 34 -3.38 4.30 -12.01
CA ALA A 34 -2.85 3.62 -13.18
C ALA A 34 -3.28 4.31 -14.49
N TYR A 35 -4.58 4.60 -14.65
CA TYR A 35 -5.10 5.26 -15.85
C TYR A 35 -4.53 6.66 -16.00
N THR A 36 -4.48 7.44 -14.91
CA THR A 36 -3.87 8.78 -14.93
C THR A 36 -2.41 8.74 -15.34
N THR A 37 -1.65 7.77 -14.83
CA THR A 37 -0.24 7.58 -15.22
C THR A 37 -0.10 7.26 -16.71
N VAL A 38 -0.97 6.41 -17.25
CA VAL A 38 -0.98 6.08 -18.69
C VAL A 38 -1.36 7.31 -19.52
N VAL A 39 -2.37 8.07 -19.12
CA VAL A 39 -2.77 9.31 -19.81
C VAL A 39 -1.63 10.32 -19.82
N MET A 40 -0.98 10.56 -18.67
CA MET A 40 0.18 11.46 -18.56
C MET A 40 1.33 11.03 -19.46
N ARG A 41 1.61 9.72 -19.55
CA ARG A 41 2.62 9.17 -20.48
C ARG A 41 2.22 9.38 -21.94
N LEU A 42 0.97 9.12 -22.31
CA LEU A 42 0.48 9.30 -23.67
C LEU A 42 0.47 10.78 -24.10
N LYS A 43 0.26 11.70 -23.15
CA LYS A 43 0.39 13.15 -23.36
C LYS A 43 1.84 13.64 -23.32
N ASN A 44 2.79 12.75 -23.05
CA ASN A 44 4.22 13.05 -22.90
C ASN A 44 4.54 14.03 -21.76
N GLU A 45 3.63 14.15 -20.79
CA GLU A 45 3.75 15.00 -19.59
C GLU A 45 4.67 14.35 -18.55
N VAL A 46 4.76 13.01 -18.55
CA VAL A 46 5.63 12.24 -17.66
C VAL A 46 6.41 11.22 -18.49
N GLN A 47 7.68 11.52 -18.76
CA GLN A 47 8.56 10.65 -19.54
C GLN A 47 9.15 9.51 -18.69
N GLN A 48 9.40 9.77 -17.40
CA GLN A 48 9.85 8.76 -16.46
C GLN A 48 9.59 9.24 -15.03
N ILE A 49 9.08 8.36 -14.18
CA ILE A 49 9.03 8.63 -12.74
C ILE A 49 10.40 8.20 -12.19
N ASP A 50 11.23 9.16 -11.82
CA ASP A 50 12.55 8.88 -11.24
C ASP A 50 12.38 8.23 -9.86
N LEU A 51 13.08 7.12 -9.65
CA LEU A 51 13.11 6.39 -8.37
C LEU A 51 13.54 7.31 -7.21
N LYS A 52 14.39 8.32 -7.47
CA LYS A 52 14.77 9.32 -6.46
C LYS A 52 13.58 10.13 -6.00
N VAL A 53 12.71 10.56 -6.92
CA VAL A 53 11.50 11.34 -6.59
C VAL A 53 10.53 10.47 -5.78
N ILE A 54 10.40 9.19 -6.13
CA ILE A 54 9.59 8.23 -5.35
C ILE A 54 10.14 8.12 -3.92
N ASN A 55 11.45 7.96 -3.78
CA ASN A 55 12.08 7.80 -2.47
C ASN A 55 11.96 9.06 -1.60
N GLU A 56 12.18 10.25 -2.18
CA GLU A 56 11.97 11.53 -1.48
C GLU A 56 10.51 11.73 -1.09
N LEU A 57 9.56 11.35 -1.95
CA LEU A 57 8.13 11.40 -1.64
C LEU A 57 7.79 10.48 -0.45
N PHE A 58 8.29 9.25 -0.44
CA PHE A 58 8.09 8.34 0.70
C PHE A 58 8.70 8.90 1.98
N GLN A 59 9.93 9.42 1.93
CA GLN A 59 10.56 10.05 3.10
C GLN A 59 9.78 11.27 3.60
N ALA A 60 9.24 12.09 2.69
CA ALA A 60 8.41 13.24 3.05
C ALA A 60 7.08 12.81 3.68
N ILE A 61 6.46 11.74 3.18
CA ILE A 61 5.26 11.14 3.75
C ILE A 61 5.55 10.58 5.15
N GLU A 62 6.67 9.89 5.36
CA GLU A 62 7.08 9.41 6.70
C GLU A 62 7.27 10.56 7.69
N LYS A 63 7.90 11.64 7.25
CA LYS A 63 8.10 12.86 8.07
C LYS A 63 6.80 13.59 8.39
N THR A 64 5.79 13.51 7.52
CA THR A 64 4.49 14.18 7.71
C THR A 64 3.41 13.30 8.33
N SER A 65 3.55 11.98 8.29
CA SER A 65 2.59 11.00 8.84
C SER A 65 2.70 10.80 10.36
N HIS A 66 3.66 11.46 11.02
CA HIS A 66 3.70 11.56 12.50
C HIS A 66 2.47 12.28 13.11
N ALA A 67 1.51 12.76 12.31
CA ALA A 67 0.29 13.42 12.78
C ALA A 67 -1.00 12.56 12.74
N ASN A 68 -0.99 11.34 12.17
CA ASN A 68 -2.17 10.46 12.17
C ASN A 68 -1.85 9.12 12.85
N SER A 69 -1.92 9.13 14.18
CA SER A 69 -1.78 7.96 15.05
C SER A 69 -2.99 7.03 14.93
N ILE A 70 -3.02 6.18 13.90
CA ILE A 70 -3.60 4.84 14.10
C ILE A 70 -2.54 4.09 14.90
N ASP A 71 -2.94 3.57 16.07
CA ASP A 71 -2.10 2.88 17.03
C ASP A 71 -1.63 1.52 16.47
N TYR A 72 -0.77 1.55 15.44
CA TYR A 72 -0.10 0.38 14.87
C TYR A 72 0.88 -0.28 15.86
N HIS A 73 0.93 0.20 17.11
CA HIS A 73 1.79 -0.31 18.17
C HIS A 73 1.13 -1.38 19.05
N SER A 74 -0.19 -1.61 18.94
CA SER A 74 -0.89 -2.50 19.86
C SER A 74 -1.36 -3.84 19.26
N THR A 75 -1.39 -4.01 17.93
CA THR A 75 -1.81 -5.27 17.27
C THR A 75 -0.92 -5.67 16.09
N CYS A 76 -0.61 -6.96 15.97
CA CYS A 76 0.08 -7.50 14.80
C CYS A 76 -0.81 -7.39 13.56
N SER A 77 -0.34 -6.76 12.49
CA SER A 77 -1.08 -6.55 11.25
C SER A 77 -1.39 -7.84 10.48
N PHE A 78 -0.75 -8.96 10.82
CA PHE A 78 -0.88 -10.26 10.14
C PHE A 78 -1.87 -11.19 10.85
N CYS A 79 -1.67 -11.41 12.15
CA CYS A 79 -2.54 -12.31 12.94
C CYS A 79 -3.61 -11.57 13.74
N GLN A 80 -3.62 -10.23 13.72
CA GLN A 80 -4.55 -9.34 14.42
C GLN A 80 -4.60 -9.50 15.94
N LYS A 81 -3.66 -10.26 16.53
CA LYS A 81 -3.53 -10.39 17.99
C LYS A 81 -2.85 -9.15 18.57
N ASN A 82 -3.25 -8.76 19.78
CA ASN A 82 -2.68 -7.63 20.49
C ASN A 82 -1.40 -7.96 21.25
N THR A 83 -0.65 -6.93 21.68
CA THR A 83 0.59 -7.04 22.46
C THR A 83 0.45 -7.83 23.77
N VAL A 84 -0.75 -7.87 24.36
CA VAL A 84 -1.02 -8.72 25.54
C VAL A 84 -0.92 -10.21 25.19
N LYS A 85 -1.33 -10.60 23.99
CA LYS A 85 -1.31 -12.00 23.53
C LYS A 85 0.01 -12.42 22.89
N VAL A 86 0.68 -11.53 22.16
CA VAL A 86 1.89 -11.87 21.38
C VAL A 86 3.17 -11.24 21.91
N GLY A 87 3.07 -10.44 22.96
CA GLY A 87 4.20 -9.71 23.53
C GLY A 87 4.67 -8.58 22.63
N VAL A 88 5.98 -8.51 22.44
CA VAL A 88 6.65 -7.43 21.70
C VAL A 88 6.36 -7.55 20.20
N LEU A 89 6.01 -6.41 19.59
CA LEU A 89 5.85 -6.27 18.15
C LEU A 89 7.05 -5.55 17.56
N ALA A 90 7.54 -6.04 16.42
CA ALA A 90 8.42 -5.26 15.56
C ALA A 90 7.57 -4.26 14.76
N VAL A 91 7.93 -2.98 14.82
CA VAL A 91 7.16 -1.89 14.19
C VAL A 91 7.87 -1.42 12.93
N GLY A 92 7.12 -1.26 11.83
CA GLY A 92 7.56 -0.64 10.59
C GLY A 92 6.61 0.49 10.18
N PRO A 93 6.88 1.17 9.04
CA PRO A 93 6.02 2.24 8.55
C PRO A 93 4.57 1.74 8.32
N GLY A 94 3.64 2.18 9.17
CA GLY A 94 2.20 1.85 9.07
C GLY A 94 1.81 0.40 9.37
N VAL A 95 2.73 -0.43 9.87
CA VAL A 95 2.48 -1.85 10.16
C VAL A 95 3.26 -2.33 11.37
N SER A 96 2.83 -3.43 11.97
CA SER A 96 3.61 -4.14 12.99
C SER A 96 3.43 -5.65 12.91
N ILE A 97 4.45 -6.40 13.30
CA ILE A 97 4.49 -7.85 13.17
C ILE A 97 4.99 -8.52 14.46
N CYS A 98 4.34 -9.60 14.87
CA CYS A 98 4.78 -10.38 16.03
C CYS A 98 5.82 -11.43 15.63
N LYS A 99 6.58 -11.89 16.62
CA LYS A 99 7.61 -12.93 16.46
C LYS A 99 7.06 -14.20 15.80
N GLU A 100 5.88 -14.67 16.22
CA GLU A 100 5.22 -15.86 15.68
C GLU A 100 5.00 -15.76 14.16
N CYS A 101 4.56 -14.59 13.67
CA CYS A 101 4.34 -14.36 12.25
C CYS A 101 5.66 -14.26 11.47
N ILE A 102 6.73 -13.73 12.08
CA ILE A 102 8.07 -13.70 11.48
C ILE A 102 8.60 -15.13 11.30
N GLU A 103 8.51 -15.96 12.34
CA GLU A 103 8.98 -17.33 12.32
C GLU A 103 8.23 -18.16 11.28
N PHE A 104 6.89 -18.06 11.27
CA PHE A 104 6.05 -18.70 10.26
C PHE A 104 6.39 -18.25 8.83
N GLY A 105 6.57 -16.95 8.60
CA GLY A 105 6.99 -16.43 7.30
C GLY A 105 8.34 -16.98 6.86
N GLY A 106 9.30 -17.09 7.79
CA GLY A 106 10.60 -17.70 7.54
C GLY A 106 10.53 -19.18 7.17
N GLU A 107 9.64 -19.94 7.81
CA GLU A 107 9.39 -21.35 7.47
C GLU A 107 8.80 -21.49 6.07
N LEU A 108 7.81 -20.68 5.70
CA LEU A 108 7.22 -20.68 4.36
C LEU A 108 8.23 -20.35 3.26
N ILE A 109 9.11 -19.38 3.51
CA ILE A 109 10.17 -19.02 2.57
C ILE A 109 11.13 -20.19 2.41
N LYS A 110 11.56 -20.82 3.51
CA LYS A 110 12.46 -21.99 3.48
C LYS A 110 11.82 -23.18 2.78
N SER A 111 10.55 -23.47 3.03
CA SER A 111 9.84 -24.58 2.37
C SER A 111 9.70 -24.36 0.86
N ASN A 112 9.48 -23.12 0.43
CA ASN A 112 9.34 -22.77 -0.99
C ASN A 112 10.68 -22.56 -1.71
N SER A 113 11.80 -22.45 -0.97
CA SER A 113 13.15 -22.37 -1.55
C SER A 113 13.64 -23.71 -2.13
N SER A 114 12.93 -24.81 -1.87
CA SER A 114 13.22 -26.14 -2.43
C SER A 114 12.58 -26.36 -3.82
N ILE A 115 11.90 -25.35 -4.38
CA ILE A 115 11.14 -25.43 -5.65
C ILE A 115 11.75 -24.52 -6.75
N ILE A 116 12.85 -23.82 -6.49
CA ILE A 116 13.59 -23.03 -7.50
C ILE A 116 14.99 -23.61 -7.70
#